data_AF-A0A4Y2F7V2-F1
#
_entry.id   AF-A0A4Y2F7V2-F1
#
_cell.length_a   1.000
_cell.length_b   1.000
_cell.length_c   1.000
_cell.angle_alpha   90.00
_cell.angle_beta   90.00
_cell.angle_gamma   90.00
#
_symmetry.space_group_name_H-M   'P 1'
#
loop_
_entity.id
_entity.type
_entity.pdbx_description
1 polymer ?
#
loop_
_entity_poly.entity_id
_entity_poly.type
_entity_poly.pdbx_seq_one_letter_code
_entity_poly.pdbx_strand_id
1 'polypeptide(L)'
;GKEVVSVDGQGAKFFGLSHPTVQNLIQSCPGARKCSEYRWVQFEVAKVAEGEEDHITKDFDPTINFDVLLHIIKESTPVVTVSSGLMVTR
;
A
#
# COMPACT_ATOMS: atom_id res chain seq x y z
N GLY A 1 -25.27 -9.85 -16.76
CA GLY A 1 -23.92 -10.19 -16.31
C GLY A 1 -23.53 -9.22 -15.22
N LYS A 2 -22.90 -9.68 -14.14
CA LYS A 2 -22.31 -8.76 -13.15
C LYS A 2 -21.05 -8.19 -13.77
N GLU A 3 -20.97 -6.86 -13.82
CA GLU A 3 -19.80 -6.11 -14.20
C GLU A 3 -18.65 -6.52 -13.28
N VAL A 4 -17.61 -7.13 -13.85
CA VAL A 4 -16.36 -7.39 -13.12
C VAL A 4 -15.66 -6.06 -13.04
N VAL A 5 -15.97 -5.30 -12.00
CA VAL A 5 -15.15 -4.16 -11.60
C VAL A 5 -13.78 -4.76 -11.30
N SER A 6 -12.77 -4.47 -12.13
CA SER A 6 -11.38 -4.80 -11.79
C SER A 6 -11.08 -4.05 -10.50
N VAL A 7 -11.11 -4.77 -9.39
CA VAL A 7 -10.61 -4.26 -8.11
C VAL A 7 -9.10 -4.30 -8.24
N ASP A 8 -8.55 -3.37 -9.01
CA ASP A 8 -7.10 -3.14 -9.03
C ASP A 8 -6.74 -2.69 -7.62
N GLY A 9 -6.26 -3.64 -6.82
CA GLY A 9 -5.91 -3.38 -5.42
C GLY A 9 -4.83 -2.30 -5.34
N GLN A 10 -4.90 -1.44 -4.33
CA GLN A 10 -3.94 -0.35 -4.15
C GLN A 10 -2.57 -0.82 -3.59
N GLY A 11 -2.26 -2.11 -3.66
CA GLY A 11 -1.04 -2.70 -3.10
C GLY A 11 0.25 -2.07 -3.64
N ALA A 12 0.31 -1.73 -4.93
CA ALA A 12 1.47 -1.06 -5.51
C ALA A 12 1.71 0.32 -4.88
N LYS A 13 0.66 1.05 -4.52
CA LYS A 13 0.76 2.33 -3.79
C LYS A 13 1.10 2.10 -2.32
N PHE A 14 0.42 1.14 -1.67
CA PHE A 14 0.64 0.78 -0.27
C PHE A 14 2.11 0.40 0.03
N PHE A 15 2.72 -0.42 -0.81
CA PHE A 15 4.13 -0.82 -0.66
C PHE A 15 5.12 0.19 -1.24
N GLY A 16 4.64 1.33 -1.78
CA GLY A 16 5.48 2.35 -2.38
C GLY A 16 6.06 2.00 -3.76
N LEU A 17 5.66 0.89 -4.38
CA LEU A 17 6.11 0.50 -5.73
C LEU A 17 5.63 1.46 -6.82
N SER A 18 4.55 2.20 -6.56
CA SER A 18 4.09 3.28 -7.43
C SER A 18 4.92 4.57 -7.28
N HIS A 19 5.81 4.66 -6.29
CA HIS A 19 6.62 5.85 -6.05
C HIS A 19 7.69 6.01 -7.14
N PRO A 20 7.82 7.19 -7.79
CA PRO A 20 8.78 7.40 -8.88
C PRO A 20 10.20 6.96 -8.53
N THR A 21 10.71 7.33 -7.36
CA THR A 21 12.03 6.90 -6.89
C THR A 21 12.18 5.38 -6.82
N VAL A 22 11.20 4.66 -6.26
CA VAL A 22 11.24 3.20 -6.12
C VAL A 22 11.21 2.53 -7.50
N GLN A 23 10.40 3.04 -8.44
CA GLN A 23 10.36 2.52 -9.82
C GLN A 23 11.72 2.62 -10.52
N ASN A 24 12.45 3.72 -10.30
CA ASN A 24 13.79 3.88 -10.86
C ASN A 24 14.82 2.94 -10.27
N LEU A 25 14.75 2.75 -8.96
CA LEU A 25 15.61 1.79 -8.28
C LEU A 25 15.38 0.38 -8.84
N ILE A 26 14.12 -0.02 -9.01
CA ILE A 26 13.77 -1.31 -9.62
C ILE A 26 14.33 -1.44 -11.04
N GLN A 27 14.18 -0.39 -11.88
CA GLN A 27 14.72 -0.38 -13.25
C GLN A 27 16.24 -0.43 -13.33
N SER A 28 16.92 0.07 -12.30
CA SER A 28 18.38 0.09 -12.21
C SER A 28 18.98 -1.24 -11.79
N CYS A 29 18.16 -2.19 -11.32
CA CYS A 29 18.63 -3.51 -10.88
C CYS A 29 19.18 -4.35 -12.05
N PRO A 30 20.27 -5.12 -11.81
CA PRO A 30 20.74 -6.12 -12.78
C PRO A 30 19.64 -7.13 -13.12
N GLY A 31 19.30 -7.21 -14.41
CA GLY A 31 18.27 -8.14 -14.89
C GLY A 31 16.89 -7.53 -15.13
N ALA A 32 16.64 -6.25 -14.79
CA ALA A 32 15.37 -5.59 -15.10
C ALA A 32 15.03 -5.65 -16.61
N ARG A 33 16.04 -5.56 -17.48
CA ARG A 33 15.89 -5.70 -18.95
C ARG A 33 15.46 -7.10 -19.42
N LYS A 34 15.52 -8.12 -18.56
CA LYS A 34 15.06 -9.48 -18.91
C LYS A 34 13.55 -9.65 -18.75
N CYS A 35 12.87 -8.71 -18.08
CA CYS A 35 11.42 -8.73 -17.90
C CYS A 35 10.74 -8.17 -19.16
N SER A 36 10.33 -9.05 -20.09
CA SER A 36 9.74 -8.65 -21.38
C SER A 36 8.45 -7.84 -21.24
N GLU A 37 7.63 -8.18 -20.25
CA GLU A 37 6.35 -7.51 -19.98
C GLU A 37 6.50 -6.27 -19.08
N TYR A 38 7.72 -5.96 -18.62
CA TYR A 38 7.92 -4.80 -17.76
C TYR A 38 7.82 -3.51 -18.58
N ARG A 39 6.88 -2.64 -18.19
CA ARG A 39 6.71 -1.33 -18.80
C ARG A 39 7.69 -0.33 -18.17
N TRP A 40 8.66 0.11 -18.98
CA TRP A 40 9.60 1.15 -18.58
C TRP A 40 8.87 2.48 -18.37
N VAL A 41 9.28 3.17 -17.31
CA VAL A 41 8.69 4.41 -16.83
C VAL A 41 9.79 5.45 -16.79
N GLN A 42 9.54 6.63 -17.36
CA GLN A 42 10.49 7.74 -17.33
C GLN A 42 10.50 8.38 -15.94
N PHE A 43 11.69 8.69 -15.44
CA PHE A 43 11.85 9.45 -14.22
C PHE A 43 12.13 10.89 -14.52
N GLU A 44 11.30 11.73 -13.94
CA GLU A 44 11.55 13.15 -13.90
C GLU A 44 11.74 13.50 -12.43
N VAL A 45 12.92 13.99 -12.08
CA VAL A 45 13.15 14.62 -10.79
C VAL A 45 12.35 15.91 -10.82
N ALA A 46 11.18 15.92 -10.19
CA ALA A 46 10.52 17.17 -9.87
C ALA A 46 11.53 18.00 -9.07
N LYS A 47 11.78 19.24 -9.52
CA LYS A 47 12.52 20.19 -8.68
C LYS A 47 11.63 20.37 -7.46
N VAL A 48 12.05 19.82 -6.33
CA VAL A 48 11.38 20.01 -5.05
C VAL A 48 11.24 21.52 -4.87
N ALA A 49 10.04 22.05 -5.06
CA ALA A 49 9.77 23.42 -4.69
C ALA A 49 9.95 23.46 -3.17
N GLU A 50 10.80 24.34 -2.67
CA GLU A 50 11.04 24.52 -1.24
C GLU A 50 9.68 24.70 -0.53
N GLY A 51 9.18 23.64 0.12
CA GLY A 51 7.85 23.61 0.75
C GLY A 51 6.96 22.42 0.38
N GLU A 52 7.30 21.61 -0.63
CA GLU A 52 6.67 20.30 -0.85
C GLU A 52 7.32 19.29 0.11
N GLU A 53 6.87 19.31 1.36
CA GLU A 53 7.08 18.18 2.28
C GLU A 53 6.62 16.92 1.56
N ASP A 54 7.49 15.89 1.51
CA ASP A 54 7.18 14.57 0.97
C ASP A 54 5.71 14.26 1.25
N HIS A 55 4.91 14.06 0.21
CA HIS A 55 3.51 13.65 0.31
C HIS A 55 3.40 12.23 0.91
N ILE A 56 4.04 11.95 2.04
CA ILE A 56 3.48 11.18 3.15
C ILE A 56 2.32 12.02 3.71
N THR A 57 1.35 12.29 2.83
CA THR A 57 0.06 12.83 3.21
C THR A 57 -0.48 11.93 4.30
N LYS A 58 -1.10 12.55 5.31
CA LYS A 58 -1.90 11.85 6.33
C LYS A 58 -3.11 11.21 5.65
N ASP A 59 -2.86 10.21 4.81
CA ASP A 59 -3.88 9.48 4.11
C ASP A 59 -4.52 8.56 5.12
N PHE A 60 -5.76 8.87 5.49
CA PHE A 60 -6.60 8.05 6.36
C PHE A 60 -7.20 6.85 5.61
N ASP A 61 -6.68 6.52 4.43
CA ASP A 61 -7.12 5.39 3.63
C ASP A 61 -6.32 4.13 4.01
N PRO A 62 -6.97 3.11 4.63
CA PRO A 62 -6.29 1.88 5.04
C PRO A 62 -5.73 1.04 3.89
N THR A 63 -6.15 1.32 2.65
CA THR A 63 -5.65 0.62 1.47
C THR A 63 -4.29 1.14 0.99
N ILE A 64 -3.83 2.29 1.51
CA ILE A 64 -2.52 2.89 1.22
C ILE A 64 -1.71 3.27 2.47
N ASN A 65 -2.31 3.21 3.67
CA ASN A 65 -1.66 3.53 4.94
C ASN A 65 -1.68 2.35 5.92
N PHE A 66 -0.49 1.89 6.32
CA PHE A 66 -0.32 0.77 7.24
C PHE A 66 -0.82 1.05 8.66
N ASP A 67 -0.62 2.26 9.20
CA ASP A 67 -1.03 2.61 10.56
C ASP A 67 -2.56 2.59 10.70
N VAL A 68 -3.25 3.08 9.67
CA VAL A 68 -4.72 3.07 9.60
C VAL A 68 -5.24 1.65 9.42
N LEU A 69 -4.61 0.86 8.54
CA LEU A 69 -4.94 -0.56 8.39
C LEU A 69 -4.80 -1.31 9.71
N LEU A 70 -3.70 -1.10 10.43
CA LEU A 70 -3.47 -1.72 11.73
C LEU A 70 -4.51 -1.29 12.77
N HIS A 71 -4.91 -0.02 12.78
CA HIS A 71 -5.97 0.46 13.67
C HIS A 71 -7.28 -0.30 13.44
N ILE A 72 -7.71 -0.41 12.18
CA ILE A 72 -8.93 -1.15 11.80
C ILE A 72 -8.82 -2.62 12.20
N ILE A 73 -7.66 -3.27 11.97
CA ILE A 73 -7.46 -4.67 12.34
C ILE A 73 -7.55 -4.84 13.86
N LYS A 74 -6.91 -3.95 14.63
CA LYS A 74 -6.95 -3.99 16.10
C LYS A 74 -8.37 -3.82 16.63
N GLU A 75 -9.13 -2.85 16.11
CA GLU A 75 -10.54 -2.64 16.47
C GLU A 75 -11.44 -3.81 16.06
N SER A 76 -11.10 -4.51 14.98
CA SER A 76 -11.85 -5.65 14.48
C SER A 76 -11.56 -6.96 15.23
N THR A 77 -10.57 -7.02 16.13
CA THR A 77 -10.36 -8.23 16.93
C THR A 77 -11.45 -8.38 17.99
N PRO A 78 -12.23 -9.48 18.01
CA PRO A 78 -13.12 -9.75 19.13
C PRO A 78 -12.24 -10.02 20.34
N VAL A 79 -12.34 -9.16 21.36
CA VAL A 79 -11.68 -9.36 22.65
C VAL A 79 -12.17 -10.69 23.22
N VAL A 80 -11.35 -11.74 23.13
CA VAL A 80 -11.58 -12.98 23.87
C VAL A 80 -11.22 -12.68 25.32
N THR A 81 -12.17 -12.13 26.07
CA THR A 81 -12.05 -12.02 27.51
C THR A 81 -12.13 -13.45 28.06
N VAL A 82 -10.98 -14.05 28.34
CA VAL A 82 -10.92 -15.27 29.16
C VAL A 82 -11.17 -14.85 30.60
N SER A 83 -12.41 -14.49 30.93
CA SER A 83 -12.89 -14.59 32.31
C SER A 83 -13.20 -16.05 32.55
N SER A 84 -12.50 -16.62 33.51
CA SER A 84 -12.65 -17.96 34.06
C SER A 84 -14.09 -18.48 33.95
N GLY A 85 -14.32 -19.42 33.03
CA GLY A 85 -15.52 -20.24 32.97
C GLY A 85 -16.76 -19.56 32.38
N LEU A 86 -16.89 -19.59 31.05
CA LEU A 86 -18.07 -20.03 30.28
C LEU A 86 -17.94 -19.46 28.86
N MET A 87 -17.66 -20.31 27.87
CA MET A 87 -17.74 -19.92 26.46
C MET A 87 -19.21 -19.70 26.09
N VAL A 88 -19.58 -18.46 25.80
CA VAL A 88 -20.84 -18.14 25.10
C VAL A 88 -20.46 -17.65 23.71
N THR A 89 -20.68 -18.51 22.72
CA THR A 89 -20.58 -18.18 21.30
C THR A 89 -21.94 -17.66 20.83
N ARG A 90 -21.94 -16.64 19.95
CA ARG A 90 -23.14 -16.20 19.24
C ARG A 90 -23.25 -16.94 17.90
#